data_AF-A0A920UZX1-F1
#
_entry.id   AF-A0A920UZX1-F1
#
_cell.length_a   1.000
_cell.length_b   1.000
_cell.length_c   1.000
_cell.angle_alpha   90.00
_cell.angle_beta   90.00
_cell.angle_gamma   90.00
#
_symmetry.space_group_name_H-M   'P 1'
#
loop_
_entity.id
_entity.type
_entity.pdbx_description
1 polymer ?
#
loop_
_entity_poly.entity_id
_entity_poly.type
_entity_poly.pdbx_seq_one_letter_code
_entity_poly.pdbx_strand_id
1 'polypeptide(L)'
;MISEPRVIEARQHGISPSDVNPGALKIVHTIQAAGFSAELVGGCVRDLLLGQRPKDFDVVTEAEPDTIQNLFRRARLIGRRFRLAHVRMGREVVEVSTYRALPNVGDDGYEVSEGDGRILRDNVFGDRDSDARRRDFSVNAFITIQSEGIVRLRWWV
;
A
#
# COMPACT_ATOMS: atom_id res chain seq x y z
N MET A 1 -9.98 -19.54 -12.65
CA MET A 1 -8.66 -19.89 -12.09
C MET A 1 -7.89 -18.58 -11.97
N ILE A 2 -7.47 -18.22 -10.76
CA ILE A 2 -6.74 -16.97 -10.51
C ILE A 2 -5.31 -17.15 -11.01
N SER A 3 -4.77 -16.20 -11.76
CA SER A 3 -3.37 -16.22 -12.20
C SER A 3 -2.44 -15.93 -11.02
N GLU A 4 -1.32 -16.66 -10.93
CA GLU A 4 -0.27 -16.33 -9.96
C GLU A 4 0.31 -14.94 -10.29
N PRO A 5 0.68 -14.14 -9.27
CA PRO A 5 1.24 -12.82 -9.51
C PRO A 5 2.54 -12.95 -10.31
N ARG A 6 2.58 -12.32 -11.49
CA ARG A 6 3.82 -12.22 -12.25
C ARG A 6 4.80 -11.31 -11.52
N VAL A 7 6.03 -11.79 -11.35
CA VAL A 7 7.14 -11.01 -10.83
C VAL A 7 7.94 -10.46 -11.99
N ILE A 8 8.11 -9.14 -12.04
CA ILE A 8 8.96 -8.45 -13.02
C ILE A 8 10.17 -7.91 -12.28
N GLU A 9 11.37 -8.31 -12.71
CA GLU A 9 12.64 -7.92 -12.11
C GLU A 9 13.03 -6.49 -12.48
N ALA A 10 13.89 -5.87 -11.66
CA ALA A 10 14.42 -4.50 -11.82
C ALA A 10 14.77 -4.13 -13.26
N ARG A 11 15.54 -5.03 -13.91
CA ARG A 11 16.08 -4.85 -15.26
C ARG A 11 15.02 -4.86 -16.35
N GLN A 12 13.86 -5.45 -16.08
CA GLN A 12 12.77 -5.61 -17.04
C GLN A 12 11.79 -4.44 -17.00
N HIS A 13 11.56 -3.85 -15.83
CA HIS A 13 10.67 -2.68 -15.70
C HIS A 13 11.40 -1.33 -15.74
N GLY A 14 12.72 -1.30 -15.50
CA GLY A 14 13.54 -0.10 -15.70
C GLY A 14 13.37 1.01 -14.66
N ILE A 15 12.74 0.73 -13.52
CA ILE A 15 12.53 1.70 -12.43
C ILE A 15 13.73 1.60 -11.48
N SER A 16 14.35 2.74 -11.21
CA SER A 16 15.46 2.91 -10.27
C SER A 16 14.97 3.49 -8.93
N PRO A 17 15.64 3.20 -7.80
CA PRO A 17 15.39 3.92 -6.55
C PRO A 17 15.44 5.45 -6.70
N SER A 18 16.25 5.98 -7.62
CA SER A 18 16.32 7.44 -7.89
C SER A 18 15.02 8.03 -8.41
N ASP A 19 14.13 7.21 -8.98
CA ASP A 19 12.85 7.65 -9.54
C ASP A 19 11.78 7.79 -8.45
N VAL A 20 12.03 7.21 -7.28
CA VAL A 20 11.13 7.20 -6.14
C VAL A 20 11.46 8.38 -5.22
N ASN A 21 10.41 8.99 -4.67
CA ASN A 21 10.56 10.03 -3.66
C ASN A 21 11.42 9.53 -2.46
N PRO A 22 12.46 10.28 -2.03
CA PRO A 22 13.33 9.87 -0.93
C PRO A 22 12.61 9.66 0.41
N GLY A 23 11.56 10.44 0.67
CA GLY A 23 10.70 10.29 1.84
C GLY A 23 9.92 8.97 1.81
N ALA A 24 9.32 8.63 0.67
CA ALA A 24 8.62 7.34 0.48
C ALA A 24 9.58 6.15 0.64
N LEU A 25 10.78 6.21 0.02
CA LEU A 25 11.83 5.20 0.21
C LEU A 25 12.21 5.02 1.68
N LYS A 26 12.41 6.13 2.39
CA LYS A 26 12.76 6.10 3.80
C LYS A 26 11.67 5.45 4.65
N ILE A 27 10.40 5.72 4.34
CA ILE A 27 9.27 5.08 5.03
C ILE A 27 9.30 3.57 4.81
N VAL A 28 9.39 3.12 3.56
CA VAL A 28 9.45 1.70 3.21
C VAL A 28 10.59 1.00 3.95
N HIS A 29 11.81 1.56 3.88
CA HIS A 29 12.97 0.97 4.56
C HIS A 29 12.82 0.98 6.09
N THR A 30 12.21 2.01 6.68
CA THR A 30 12.01 2.08 8.13
C THR A 30 11.06 0.97 8.60
N ILE A 31 9.97 0.74 7.86
CA ILE A 31 9.00 -0.31 8.17
C ILE A 31 9.64 -1.69 7.99
N GLN A 32 10.39 -1.90 6.90
CA GLN A 32 11.12 -3.14 6.65
C GLN A 32 12.18 -3.43 7.71
N ALA A 33 12.93 -2.42 8.14
CA ALA A 33 13.90 -2.55 9.22
C ALA A 33 13.26 -2.92 10.57
N ALA A 34 11.98 -2.60 10.76
CA ALA A 34 11.20 -3.00 11.93
C ALA A 34 10.61 -4.42 11.80
N GLY A 35 10.91 -5.14 10.71
CA GLY A 35 10.48 -6.52 10.49
C GLY A 35 9.16 -6.66 9.75
N PHE A 36 8.59 -5.57 9.22
CA PHE A 36 7.30 -5.59 8.53
C PHE A 36 7.47 -5.48 7.01
N SER A 37 6.62 -6.15 6.24
CA SER A 37 6.53 -5.92 4.80
C SER A 37 6.05 -4.50 4.48
N ALA A 38 6.60 -3.90 3.42
CA ALA A 38 6.16 -2.60 2.91
C ALA A 38 6.44 -2.46 1.41
N GLU A 39 5.46 -1.92 0.67
CA GLU A 39 5.53 -1.74 -0.78
C GLU A 39 4.90 -0.41 -1.20
N LEU A 40 5.37 0.13 -2.33
CA LEU A 40 4.62 1.15 -3.05
C LEU A 40 3.48 0.51 -3.82
N VAL A 41 2.37 1.23 -3.96
CA VAL A 41 1.19 0.71 -4.67
C VAL A 41 0.47 1.79 -5.45
N GLY A 42 -0.33 1.38 -6.44
CA GLY A 42 -1.34 2.24 -7.05
C GLY A 42 -0.79 3.22 -8.08
N GLY A 43 -1.28 4.46 -8.04
CA GLY A 43 -1.01 5.46 -9.06
C GLY A 43 0.48 5.76 -9.24
N CYS A 44 1.24 5.82 -8.14
CA CYS A 44 2.68 6.09 -8.22
C CYS A 44 3.44 4.99 -8.96
N VAL A 45 3.04 3.73 -8.75
CA VAL A 45 3.63 2.58 -9.43
C VAL A 45 3.34 2.63 -10.94
N ARG A 46 2.08 2.89 -11.30
CA ARG A 46 1.67 3.03 -12.70
C ARG A 46 2.45 4.16 -13.39
N ASP A 47 2.54 5.32 -12.74
CA ASP A 47 3.18 6.49 -13.33
C ASP A 47 4.68 6.22 -13.54
N LEU A 48 5.36 5.58 -12.58
CA LEU A 48 6.76 5.13 -12.73
C LEU A 48 6.94 4.16 -13.90
N LEU A 49 6.04 3.19 -14.05
CA LEU A 49 6.08 2.24 -15.18
C LEU A 49 5.91 2.91 -16.54
N LEU A 50 5.18 4.02 -16.60
CA LEU A 50 5.01 4.82 -17.80
C LEU A 50 6.14 5.83 -18.02
N GLY A 51 7.19 5.81 -17.19
CA GLY A 51 8.29 6.77 -17.23
C GLY A 51 7.87 8.20 -16.82
N GLN A 52 6.74 8.33 -16.13
CA GLN A 52 6.22 9.61 -15.64
C GLN A 52 6.64 9.82 -14.19
N ARG A 53 6.64 11.08 -13.76
CA ARG A 53 6.91 11.45 -12.37
C ARG A 53 5.61 11.38 -11.55
N PRO A 54 5.52 10.52 -10.53
CA PRO A 54 4.35 10.47 -9.64
C PRO A 54 4.15 11.80 -8.92
N LYS A 55 2.87 12.16 -8.69
CA LYS A 55 2.50 13.35 -7.90
C LYS A 55 2.52 13.07 -6.40
N ASP A 56 2.00 11.90 -6.03
CA ASP A 56 1.87 11.42 -4.67
C ASP A 56 2.41 9.98 -4.60
N PHE A 57 2.76 9.52 -3.40
CA PHE A 57 3.23 8.15 -3.17
C PHE A 57 2.41 7.50 -2.07
N ASP A 58 1.96 6.28 -2.34
CA ASP A 58 1.21 5.46 -1.39
C ASP A 58 2.02 4.24 -1.01
N VAL A 59 2.08 3.95 0.28
CA VAL A 59 2.75 2.79 0.87
C VAL A 59 1.69 1.88 1.49
N VAL A 60 1.82 0.58 1.24
CA VAL A 60 1.10 -0.47 1.96
C VAL A 60 2.04 -1.27 2.83
N THR A 61 1.53 -1.87 3.89
CA THR A 61 2.33 -2.66 4.82
C THR A 61 1.46 -3.67 5.58
N GLU A 62 2.07 -4.72 6.13
CA GLU A 62 1.41 -5.56 7.15
C GLU A 62 1.40 -4.92 8.54
N ALA A 63 2.18 -3.85 8.76
CA ALA A 63 2.19 -3.15 10.04
C ALA A 63 0.82 -2.53 10.35
N GLU A 64 0.29 -2.81 11.53
CA GLU A 64 -0.95 -2.21 12.01
C GLU A 64 -0.80 -0.70 12.27
N PRO A 65 -1.90 0.06 12.27
CA PRO A 65 -1.87 1.52 12.42
C PRO A 65 -1.14 2.02 13.68
N ASP A 66 -1.25 1.30 14.79
CA ASP A 66 -0.57 1.66 16.04
C ASP A 66 0.95 1.44 15.94
N THR A 67 1.37 0.36 15.26
CA THR A 67 2.78 0.12 14.92
C THR A 67 3.31 1.25 14.02
N ILE A 68 2.55 1.66 13.00
CA ILE A 68 2.94 2.78 12.12
C ILE A 68 3.13 4.07 12.93
N GLN A 69 2.21 4.39 13.85
CA GLN A 69 2.37 5.55 14.73
C GLN A 69 3.63 5.46 15.61
N ASN A 70 3.96 4.27 16.13
CA ASN A 70 5.14 4.05 16.95
C ASN A 70 6.44 4.24 16.16
N LEU A 71 6.48 3.74 14.91
CA LEU A 71 7.63 3.90 14.02
C LEU A 71 7.81 5.35 13.57
N PHE A 72 6.72 6.08 13.40
CA PHE A 72 6.73 7.45 12.89
C PHE A 72 6.00 8.38 13.84
N ARG A 73 6.73 8.97 14.80
CA ARG A 73 6.16 9.89 15.82
C ARG A 73 5.34 11.08 15.29
N ARG A 74 5.52 11.45 14.02
CA ARG A 74 4.78 12.54 13.35
C ARG A 74 3.67 12.04 12.44
N ALA A 75 3.41 10.74 12.42
CA ALA A 75 2.30 10.15 11.70
C ALA A 75 0.98 10.61 12.32
N ARG A 76 -0.04 10.76 11.48
CA ARG A 76 -1.40 11.03 11.91
C ARG A 76 -2.31 10.00 11.29
N LEU A 77 -3.09 9.29 12.09
CA LEU A 77 -4.14 8.44 11.55
C LEU A 77 -5.28 9.31 11.02
N ILE A 78 -5.67 9.02 9.79
CA ILE A 78 -6.72 9.70 9.04
C ILE A 78 -7.76 8.65 8.66
N GLY A 79 -9.03 9.03 8.81
CA GLY A 79 -10.16 8.17 8.48
C GLY A 79 -10.59 7.27 9.65
N ARG A 80 -11.91 7.12 9.81
CA ARG A 80 -12.52 6.16 10.76
C ARG A 80 -12.72 4.77 10.14
N ARG A 81 -12.76 4.69 8.80
CA ARG A 81 -13.09 3.49 8.00
C ARG A 81 -11.84 2.81 7.42
N PHE A 82 -10.95 3.61 6.85
CA PHE A 82 -9.65 3.16 6.37
C PHE A 82 -8.64 3.77 7.34
N ARG A 83 -8.01 2.96 8.20
CA ARG A 83 -6.97 3.47 9.09
C ARG A 83 -5.70 3.74 8.26
N LEU A 84 -5.71 4.85 7.53
CA LEU A 84 -4.57 5.38 6.79
C LEU A 84 -3.73 6.22 7.75
N ALA A 85 -2.43 6.16 7.62
CA ALA A 85 -1.50 7.01 8.34
C ALA A 85 -0.87 8.00 7.37
N HIS A 86 -1.02 9.30 7.63
CA HIS A 86 -0.26 10.35 6.95
C HIS A 86 1.09 10.47 7.65
N VAL A 87 2.14 9.99 7.00
CA VAL A 87 3.52 10.09 7.50
C VAL A 87 4.20 11.30 6.85
N ARG A 88 4.63 12.25 7.67
CA ARG A 88 5.34 13.45 7.19
C ARG A 88 6.83 13.20 7.05
N MET A 89 7.35 13.45 5.84
CA MET A 89 8.78 13.50 5.53
C MET A 89 9.14 14.90 5.03
N GLY A 90 9.70 15.73 5.91
CA GLY A 90 9.96 17.13 5.59
C GLY A 90 8.68 17.91 5.30
N ARG A 91 8.53 18.39 4.05
CA ARG A 91 7.32 19.11 3.58
C ARG A 91 6.29 18.19 2.92
N GLU A 92 6.66 16.93 2.68
CA GLU A 92 5.84 15.97 1.96
C GLU A 92 5.07 15.09 2.94
N VAL A 93 3.92 14.59 2.46
CA VAL A 93 3.09 13.62 3.16
C VAL A 93 3.00 12.39 2.28
N VAL A 94 3.28 11.23 2.88
CA VAL A 94 3.12 9.92 2.23
C VAL A 94 1.99 9.21 2.97
N GLU A 95 1.06 8.65 2.21
CA GLU A 95 -0.01 7.83 2.77
C GLU A 95 0.52 6.42 3.03
N VAL A 96 0.27 5.90 4.22
CA VAL A 96 0.68 4.55 4.62
C VAL A 96 -0.54 3.80 5.12
N SER A 97 -0.83 2.64 4.55
CA SER A 97 -2.01 1.84 4.90
C SER A 97 -1.66 0.39 5.22
N THR A 98 -2.33 -0.19 6.21
CA THR A 98 -2.25 -1.63 6.44
C THR A 98 -3.00 -2.39 5.34
N TYR A 99 -2.53 -3.59 4.97
CA TYR A 99 -3.23 -4.47 4.03
C TYR A 99 -4.67 -4.76 4.46
N ARG A 100 -5.60 -4.73 3.49
CA ARG A 100 -7.03 -5.00 3.71
C ARG A 100 -7.34 -6.49 3.53
N ALA A 101 -8.14 -7.06 4.42
CA ALA A 101 -8.67 -8.41 4.24
C ALA A 101 -9.78 -8.44 3.18
N LEU A 102 -9.95 -9.60 2.53
CA LEU A 102 -11.11 -9.87 1.67
C LEU A 102 -12.41 -9.82 2.50
N PRO A 103 -13.53 -9.38 1.91
CA PRO A 103 -14.83 -9.53 2.55
C PRO A 103 -15.15 -11.03 2.72
N ASN A 104 -15.68 -11.43 3.88
CA ASN A 104 -16.16 -12.80 4.05
C ASN A 104 -17.33 -13.06 3.10
N VAL A 105 -17.20 -14.06 2.21
CA VAL A 105 -18.25 -14.47 1.29
C VAL A 105 -19.31 -15.26 2.07
N GLY A 106 -20.53 -14.72 2.17
CA GLY A 106 -21.66 -15.33 2.91
C GLY A 106 -22.16 -14.49 4.09
N ASP A 107 -21.54 -13.34 4.36
CA ASP A 107 -22.09 -12.34 5.26
C ASP A 107 -22.78 -11.27 4.43
N ASP A 108 -24.07 -11.47 4.14
CA ASP A 108 -24.92 -10.53 3.41
C ASP A 108 -25.14 -9.21 4.18
N GLY A 109 -24.56 -9.11 5.39
CA GLY A 109 -24.53 -7.93 6.23
C GLY A 109 -23.52 -6.89 5.75
N TYR A 110 -23.88 -6.14 4.71
CA TYR A 110 -23.58 -4.71 4.76
C TYR A 110 -24.28 -4.18 6.02
N GLU A 111 -23.61 -4.18 7.18
CA GLU A 111 -24.07 -3.42 8.32
C GLU A 111 -23.91 -1.94 7.96
N VAL A 112 -24.95 -1.46 7.27
CA VAL A 112 -25.26 -0.07 7.08
C VAL A 112 -25.63 0.44 8.46
N SER A 113 -24.88 1.41 8.99
CA SER A 113 -25.35 2.19 10.14
C SER A 113 -26.77 2.68 9.82
N GLU A 114 -27.78 2.24 10.59
CA GLU A 114 -29.14 2.75 10.48
C GLU A 114 -29.07 4.28 10.61
N GLY A 115 -29.29 4.99 9.50
CA GLY A 115 -29.29 6.45 9.41
C GLY A 115 -28.37 7.09 8.37
N ASP A 116 -27.27 6.46 7.91
CA ASP A 116 -26.24 7.18 7.11
C ASP A 116 -25.69 6.42 5.89
N GLY A 117 -26.19 5.21 5.56
CA GLY A 117 -25.69 4.49 4.38
C GLY A 117 -24.24 3.99 4.48
N ARG A 118 -23.65 4.00 5.68
CA ARG A 118 -22.21 3.75 5.91
C ARG A 118 -21.93 2.31 6.33
N ILE A 119 -21.05 1.66 5.56
CA ILE A 119 -20.51 0.32 5.82
C ILE A 119 -19.49 0.41 6.97
N LEU A 120 -19.67 -0.39 8.03
CA LEU A 120 -18.89 -0.33 9.28
C LEU A 120 -17.73 -1.34 9.37
N ARG A 121 -17.66 -2.35 8.50
CA ARG A 121 -16.76 -3.52 8.65
C ARG A 121 -15.43 -3.48 7.88
N ASP A 122 -14.98 -2.32 7.39
CA ASP A 122 -13.76 -2.25 6.56
C ASP A 122 -12.42 -2.19 7.34
N ASN A 123 -12.44 -2.47 8.64
CA ASN A 123 -11.27 -2.43 9.54
C ASN A 123 -10.61 -3.81 9.75
N VAL A 124 -10.87 -4.79 8.88
CA VAL A 124 -10.22 -6.11 8.97
C VAL A 124 -8.90 -6.08 8.19
N PHE A 125 -7.80 -6.30 8.91
CA PHE A 125 -6.47 -6.38 8.30
C PHE A 125 -6.26 -7.76 7.68
N GLY A 126 -5.65 -7.76 6.50
CA GLY A 126 -5.40 -8.97 5.72
C GLY A 126 -3.95 -9.15 5.36
N ASP A 127 -3.71 -10.06 4.44
CA ASP A 127 -2.42 -10.21 3.78
C ASP A 127 -2.36 -9.38 2.48
N ARG A 128 -1.15 -9.31 1.92
CA ARG A 128 -0.86 -8.62 0.66
C ARG A 128 -1.76 -9.08 -0.49
N ASP A 129 -2.02 -10.38 -0.60
CA ASP A 129 -2.76 -10.95 -1.72
C ASP A 129 -4.25 -10.58 -1.63
N SER A 130 -4.77 -10.54 -0.41
CA SER A 130 -6.12 -10.07 -0.09
C SER A 130 -6.30 -8.58 -0.41
N ASP A 131 -5.30 -7.75 -0.05
CA ASP A 131 -5.30 -6.32 -0.37
C ASP A 131 -5.28 -6.09 -1.88
N ALA A 132 -4.42 -6.83 -2.60
CA ALA A 132 -4.32 -6.75 -4.04
C ALA A 132 -5.64 -7.05 -4.76
N ARG A 133 -6.40 -8.04 -4.27
CA ARG A 133 -7.70 -8.45 -4.82
C ARG A 133 -8.81 -7.42 -4.61
N ARG A 134 -8.69 -6.54 -3.61
CA ARG A 134 -9.66 -5.47 -3.34
C ARG A 134 -9.40 -4.18 -4.11
N ARG A 135 -8.31 -4.08 -4.87
CA ARG A 135 -7.99 -2.86 -5.63
C ARG A 135 -8.71 -2.89 -6.97
N ASP A 136 -9.56 -1.88 -7.18
CA ASP A 136 -10.58 -1.80 -8.24
C ASP A 136 -10.05 -1.88 -9.68
N PHE A 137 -8.77 -1.56 -9.90
CA PHE A 137 -8.14 -1.67 -11.21
C PHE A 137 -6.90 -2.54 -11.12
N SER A 138 -6.81 -3.48 -12.06
CA SER A 138 -5.62 -4.30 -12.24
C SER A 138 -4.38 -3.41 -12.23
N VAL A 139 -4.35 -2.28 -12.96
CA VAL A 139 -3.19 -1.37 -13.08
C VAL A 139 -2.56 -0.89 -11.75
N ASN A 140 -3.22 -1.08 -10.60
CA ASN A 140 -2.68 -0.77 -9.28
C ASN A 140 -1.72 -1.88 -8.81
N ALA A 141 -0.60 -2.03 -9.52
CA ALA A 141 0.46 -2.95 -9.17
C ALA A 141 1.18 -2.54 -7.87
N PHE A 142 1.85 -3.52 -7.25
CA PHE A 142 2.69 -3.33 -6.07
C PHE A 142 4.15 -3.37 -6.50
N ILE A 143 4.94 -2.44 -5.97
CA ILE A 143 6.40 -2.45 -6.11
C ILE A 143 7.04 -2.68 -4.75
N THR A 144 7.73 -3.81 -4.61
CA THR A 144 8.61 -4.06 -3.47
C THR A 144 9.99 -3.46 -3.72
N ILE A 145 10.43 -2.62 -2.77
CA ILE A 145 11.77 -2.02 -2.74
C ILE A 145 12.60 -2.82 -1.74
N GLN A 146 13.80 -3.25 -2.13
CA GLN A 146 14.74 -3.96 -1.27
C GLN A 146 16.04 -3.15 -1.14
N SER A 147 16.90 -3.52 -0.19
CA SER A 147 18.16 -2.84 0.10
C SER A 147 19.12 -2.75 -1.09
N GLU A 148 19.00 -3.64 -2.08
CA GLU A 148 19.83 -3.66 -3.30
C GLU A 148 19.15 -3.02 -4.53
N GLY A 149 17.93 -2.51 -4.40
CA GLY A 149 17.18 -1.89 -5.50
C GLY A 149 15.69 -2.22 -5.49
N ILE A 150 14.98 -1.88 -6.57
CA ILE A 150 13.56 -2.22 -6.74
C ILE A 150 13.49 -3.61 -7.37
N VAL A 151 12.87 -4.58 -6.70
CA VAL A 151 13.07 -5.99 -7.08
C VAL A 151 11.82 -6.64 -7.67
N ARG A 152 10.61 -6.22 -7.29
CA ARG A 152 9.40 -6.96 -7.71
C ARG A 152 8.23 -6.04 -7.99
N LEU A 153 7.84 -5.99 -9.26
CA LEU A 153 6.47 -5.62 -9.62
C LEU A 153 5.60 -6.86 -9.58
N ARG A 154 4.49 -6.81 -8.81
CA ARG A 154 3.46 -7.84 -8.84
C ARG A 154 2.17 -7.30 -9.43
N TRP A 155 1.62 -8.06 -10.35
CA TRP A 155 0.36 -7.74 -11.00
C TRP A 155 -0.54 -8.98 -11.08
N TRP A 156 -1.80 -8.84 -10.66
CA TRP A 156 -2.83 -9.88 -10.72
C TRP A 156 -3.74 -9.57 -11.91
N VAL A 157 -3.84 -10.53 -12.85
CA VAL A 157 -4.70 -10.47 -14.05
C VAL A 157 -5.83 -11.48 -13.93
#